data_AF-A0A8T4PKN7-F1
#
_entry.id   AF-A0A8T4PKN7-F1
#
_cell.length_a   1.000
_cell.length_b   1.000
_cell.length_c   1.000
_cell.angle_alpha   90.00
_cell.angle_beta   90.00
_cell.angle_gamma   90.00
#
_symmetry.space_group_name_H-M   'P 1'
#
loop_
_entity.id
_entity.type
_entity.pdbx_description
1 polymer ?
#
loop_
_entity_poly.entity_id
_entity_poly.type
_entity_poly.pdbx_seq_one_letter_code
_entity_poly.pdbx_strand_id
1 'polypeptide(L)'
;MKKEFKSIDEIFDDLPEENKKRVLETMAKYGDNKWWAYEDSVEVAKYQIFEDILMVPFGKYHEGVEKLLGRPVWTHEFGINAEGLRQEAKEAIKRLEKGESLERGPEYQTGKIAESFRRLNDFAKDNNKKVIYVAKS
;
A
#
# COMPACT_ATOMS: atom_id res chain seq x y z
N MET A 1 4.60 -19.47 -5.73
CA MET A 1 3.66 -20.61 -5.87
C MET A 1 2.37 -20.26 -5.10
N LYS A 2 1.22 -20.87 -5.39
CA LYS A 2 0.03 -20.71 -4.53
C LYS A 2 0.19 -21.64 -3.33
N LYS A 3 0.12 -21.14 -2.09
CA LYS A 3 -0.01 -22.01 -0.93
C LYS A 3 -1.47 -22.42 -0.76
N GLU A 4 -1.68 -23.55 -0.11
CA GLU A 4 -3.02 -23.94 0.32
C GLU A 4 -3.54 -22.91 1.32
N PHE A 5 -4.70 -22.32 1.03
CA PHE A 5 -5.43 -21.49 1.98
C PHE A 5 -6.11 -22.42 2.97
N LYS A 6 -5.72 -22.35 4.23
CA LYS A 6 -6.18 -23.28 5.26
C LYS A 6 -7.48 -22.81 5.93
N SER A 7 -7.53 -21.60 6.50
CA SER A 7 -8.76 -20.98 7.00
C SER A 7 -8.58 -19.49 7.33
N ILE A 8 -9.67 -18.77 7.62
CA ILE A 8 -9.62 -17.40 8.16
C ILE A 8 -9.08 -17.39 9.58
N ASP A 9 -9.46 -18.37 10.39
CA ASP A 9 -9.04 -18.46 11.79
C ASP A 9 -7.52 -18.70 11.93
N GLU A 10 -6.88 -19.26 10.91
CA GLU A 10 -5.41 -19.37 10.85
C GLU A 10 -4.71 -18.08 10.41
N ILE A 11 -5.43 -17.15 9.79
CA ILE A 11 -4.89 -15.89 9.27
C ILE A 11 -5.10 -14.75 10.27
N PHE A 12 -6.25 -14.74 10.93
CA PHE A 12 -6.66 -13.71 11.87
C PHE A 12 -7.04 -14.36 13.19
N ASP A 13 -6.24 -14.12 14.21
CA ASP A 13 -6.56 -14.51 15.58
C ASP A 13 -7.77 -13.72 16.07
N ASP A 14 -8.78 -14.42 16.62
CA ASP A 14 -9.93 -13.84 17.31
C ASP A 14 -10.74 -12.77 16.53
N LEU A 15 -10.84 -12.91 15.20
CA LEU A 15 -11.66 -12.02 14.38
C LEU A 15 -13.15 -12.19 14.72
N PRO A 16 -13.94 -11.12 14.99
CA PRO A 16 -15.38 -11.25 15.22
C PRO A 16 -16.11 -11.92 14.05
N GLU A 17 -17.13 -12.73 14.33
CA GLU A 17 -17.87 -13.51 13.30
C GLU A 17 -18.43 -12.65 12.17
N GLU A 18 -18.91 -11.43 12.47
CA GLU A 18 -19.35 -10.47 11.47
C GLU A 18 -18.22 -10.08 10.50
N ASN A 19 -17.01 -9.86 11.04
CA ASN A 19 -15.85 -9.54 10.23
C ASN A 19 -15.37 -10.76 9.43
N LYS A 20 -15.41 -11.98 9.99
CA LYS A 20 -15.13 -13.22 9.24
C LYS A 20 -16.06 -13.35 8.03
N LYS A 21 -17.36 -13.10 8.23
CA LYS A 21 -18.35 -13.11 7.14
C LYS A 21 -17.99 -12.12 6.04
N ARG A 22 -17.65 -10.87 6.38
CA ARG A 22 -17.25 -9.84 5.41
C ARG A 22 -15.99 -10.20 4.63
N VAL A 23 -15.02 -10.86 5.28
CA VAL A 23 -13.82 -11.40 4.63
C VAL A 23 -14.20 -12.50 3.63
N LEU A 24 -15.01 -13.49 4.04
CA LEU A 24 -15.48 -14.56 3.15
C LEU A 24 -16.26 -14.04 1.95
N GLU A 25 -17.17 -13.10 2.17
CA GLU A 25 -17.94 -12.45 1.10
C GLU A 25 -17.04 -11.70 0.12
N THR A 26 -15.99 -11.04 0.63
CA THR A 26 -15.02 -10.34 -0.23
C THR A 26 -14.15 -11.33 -1.02
N MET A 27 -13.68 -12.39 -0.39
CA MET A 27 -12.95 -13.47 -1.06
C MET A 27 -13.79 -14.09 -2.19
N ALA A 28 -15.08 -14.32 -1.96
CA ALA A 28 -15.98 -14.94 -2.95
C ALA A 28 -16.09 -14.13 -4.26
N LYS A 29 -15.92 -12.79 -4.22
CA LYS A 29 -15.96 -11.92 -5.41
C LYS A 29 -14.91 -12.27 -6.46
N TYR A 30 -13.81 -12.89 -6.04
CA TYR A 30 -12.66 -13.19 -6.90
C TYR A 30 -12.72 -14.58 -7.55
N GLY A 31 -13.72 -15.41 -7.21
CA GLY A 31 -13.87 -16.76 -7.77
C GLY A 31 -12.60 -17.61 -7.61
N ASP A 32 -12.03 -18.04 -8.74
CA ASP A 32 -10.82 -18.87 -8.76
C ASP A 32 -9.51 -18.08 -8.50
N ASN A 33 -9.57 -16.74 -8.55
CA ASN A 33 -8.41 -15.90 -8.30
C ASN A 33 -8.16 -15.70 -6.79
N LYS A 34 -7.62 -16.74 -6.15
CA LYS A 34 -7.28 -16.75 -4.72
C LYS A 34 -5.94 -16.05 -4.42
N TRP A 35 -5.82 -14.78 -4.79
CA TRP A 35 -4.57 -14.01 -4.65
C TRP A 35 -4.09 -13.88 -3.21
N TRP A 36 -5.00 -13.94 -2.22
CA TRP A 36 -4.64 -13.93 -0.79
C TRP A 36 -3.74 -15.12 -0.39
N ALA A 37 -3.75 -16.20 -1.18
CA ALA A 37 -2.94 -17.39 -0.98
C ALA A 37 -1.58 -17.37 -1.73
N TYR A 38 -1.27 -16.28 -2.45
CA TYR A 38 0.00 -16.16 -3.17
C TYR A 38 1.16 -15.99 -2.19
N GLU A 39 2.29 -16.62 -2.46
CA GLU A 39 3.49 -16.43 -1.63
C GLU A 39 4.12 -15.06 -1.84
N ASP A 40 4.09 -14.55 -3.07
CA ASP A 40 4.68 -13.26 -3.40
C ASP A 40 3.84 -12.12 -2.80
N SER A 41 4.46 -11.39 -1.87
CA SER A 41 3.87 -10.23 -1.22
C SER A 41 3.54 -9.10 -2.21
N VAL A 42 4.31 -8.95 -3.30
CA VAL A 42 4.03 -7.93 -4.33
C VAL A 42 2.75 -8.28 -5.07
N GLU A 43 2.59 -9.52 -5.51
CA GLU A 43 1.36 -9.96 -6.15
C GLU A 43 0.15 -9.82 -5.21
N VAL A 44 0.30 -10.15 -3.93
CA VAL A 44 -0.76 -9.88 -2.93
C VAL A 44 -1.11 -8.39 -2.84
N ALA A 45 -0.10 -7.51 -2.78
CA ALA A 45 -0.30 -6.07 -2.66
C ALA A 45 -0.99 -5.45 -3.89
N LYS A 46 -0.74 -5.98 -5.10
CA LYS A 46 -1.42 -5.54 -6.33
C LYS A 46 -2.95 -5.65 -6.24
N TYR A 47 -3.46 -6.60 -5.46
CA TYR A 47 -4.89 -6.76 -5.23
C TYR A 47 -5.34 -6.11 -3.91
N GLN A 48 -4.67 -6.42 -2.79
CA GLN A 48 -5.08 -6.00 -1.46
C GLN A 48 -5.19 -4.47 -1.31
N ILE A 49 -4.36 -3.69 -2.00
CA ILE A 49 -4.36 -2.23 -1.88
C ILE A 49 -5.64 -1.58 -2.40
N PHE A 50 -6.37 -2.26 -3.29
CA PHE A 50 -7.64 -1.77 -3.83
C PHE A 50 -8.86 -2.32 -3.10
N GLU A 51 -8.66 -3.23 -2.14
CA GLU A 51 -9.71 -3.78 -1.29
C GLU A 51 -9.77 -3.08 0.06
N ASP A 52 -10.99 -2.76 0.50
CA ASP A 52 -11.21 -2.14 1.81
C ASP A 52 -11.15 -3.16 2.96
N ILE A 53 -11.36 -4.44 2.64
CA ILE A 53 -11.30 -5.54 3.59
C ILE A 53 -9.92 -6.19 3.53
N LEU A 54 -9.23 -6.22 4.67
CA LEU A 54 -7.97 -6.92 4.81
C LEU A 54 -8.20 -8.44 4.78
N MET A 55 -7.65 -9.12 3.78
CA MET A 55 -7.84 -10.58 3.57
C MET A 55 -6.55 -11.38 3.78
N VAL A 56 -5.47 -10.71 4.16
CA VAL A 56 -4.15 -11.29 4.45
C VAL A 56 -3.57 -10.66 5.72
N PRO A 57 -2.56 -11.26 6.38
CA PRO A 57 -1.91 -10.64 7.53
C PRO A 57 -1.34 -9.27 7.17
N PHE A 58 -1.54 -8.27 8.04
CA PHE A 58 -1.12 -6.89 7.77
C PHE A 58 0.37 -6.78 7.44
N GLY A 59 1.24 -7.53 8.13
CA GLY A 59 2.68 -7.52 7.84
C GLY A 59 3.02 -7.93 6.40
N LYS A 60 2.35 -8.95 5.87
CA LYS A 60 2.53 -9.42 4.48
C LYS A 60 2.03 -8.38 3.47
N TYR A 61 0.90 -7.75 3.78
CA TYR A 61 0.35 -6.67 2.95
C TYR A 61 1.29 -5.46 2.95
N HIS A 62 1.73 -5.01 4.13
CA HIS A 62 2.63 -3.86 4.29
C HIS A 62 3.95 -4.08 3.57
N GLU A 63 4.61 -5.22 3.79
CA GLU A 63 5.83 -5.61 3.06
C GLU A 63 5.62 -5.61 1.54
N GLY A 64 4.49 -6.15 1.09
CA GLY A 64 4.12 -6.17 -0.33
C GLY A 64 3.98 -4.78 -0.93
N VAL A 65 3.36 -3.84 -0.19
CA VAL A 65 3.20 -2.45 -0.63
C VAL A 65 4.55 -1.72 -0.64
N GLU A 66 5.41 -1.91 0.35
CA GLU A 66 6.76 -1.29 0.34
C GLU A 66 7.58 -1.73 -0.87
N LYS A 67 7.56 -3.03 -1.18
CA LYS A 67 8.20 -3.58 -2.38
C LYS A 67 7.56 -3.06 -3.66
N LEU A 68 6.23 -3.06 -3.75
CA LEU A 68 5.49 -2.56 -4.92
C LEU A 68 5.77 -1.07 -5.17
N LEU A 69 5.84 -0.26 -4.12
CA LEU A 69 6.10 1.17 -4.25
C LEU A 69 7.60 1.50 -4.34
N GLY A 70 8.49 0.55 -4.04
CA GLY A 70 9.93 0.74 -4.00
C GLY A 70 10.37 1.77 -2.95
N ARG A 71 9.62 1.92 -1.86
CA ARG A 71 9.93 2.85 -0.77
C ARG A 71 9.40 2.32 0.57
N PRO A 72 9.98 2.75 1.71
CA PRO A 72 9.34 2.58 3.00
C PRO A 72 7.95 3.21 3.03
N VAL A 73 7.01 2.54 3.67
CA VAL A 73 5.63 3.00 3.86
C VAL A 73 5.33 2.96 5.35
N TRP A 74 4.79 4.05 5.88
CA TRP A 74 4.49 4.11 7.30
C TRP A 74 3.08 3.55 7.54
N THR A 75 2.89 2.85 8.65
CA THR A 75 1.61 2.19 8.98
C THR A 75 0.42 3.15 8.98
N HIS A 76 0.62 4.41 9.37
CA HIS A 76 -0.43 5.43 9.36
C HIS A 76 -0.85 5.90 7.96
N GLU A 77 0.00 5.72 6.93
CA GLU A 77 -0.37 6.05 5.55
C GLU A 77 -1.55 5.21 5.06
N PHE A 78 -1.66 3.96 5.53
CA PHE A 78 -2.78 3.07 5.20
C PHE A 78 -4.14 3.56 5.72
N GLY A 79 -4.16 4.41 6.75
CA GLY A 79 -5.40 4.99 7.28
C GLY A 79 -5.64 6.44 6.86
N ILE A 80 -4.58 7.26 6.79
CA ILE A 80 -4.68 8.70 6.55
C ILE A 80 -4.57 9.05 5.07
N ASN A 81 -3.83 8.24 4.29
CA ASN A 81 -3.50 8.52 2.89
C ASN A 81 -3.70 7.27 2.00
N ALA A 82 -4.75 6.49 2.27
CA ALA A 82 -5.03 5.26 1.53
C ALA A 82 -5.17 5.51 0.02
N GLU A 83 -5.83 6.60 -0.38
CA GLU A 83 -5.99 6.94 -1.80
C GLU A 83 -4.65 7.33 -2.45
N GLY A 84 -3.78 8.04 -1.72
CA GLY A 84 -2.42 8.33 -2.20
C GLY A 84 -1.63 7.06 -2.45
N LEU A 85 -1.70 6.07 -1.54
CA LEU A 85 -1.06 4.76 -1.74
C LEU A 85 -1.66 4.01 -2.93
N ARG A 86 -2.98 4.01 -3.11
CA ARG A 86 -3.66 3.40 -4.28
C ARG A 86 -3.18 4.02 -5.59
N GLN A 87 -3.03 5.35 -5.63
CA GLN A 87 -2.55 6.04 -6.81
C GLN A 87 -1.09 5.68 -7.13
N GLU A 88 -0.22 5.66 -6.12
CA GLU A 88 1.16 5.22 -6.32
C GLU A 88 1.25 3.76 -6.77
N ALA A 89 0.39 2.88 -6.26
CA ALA A 89 0.34 1.49 -6.69
C ALA A 89 -0.15 1.34 -8.13
N LYS A 90 -1.16 2.10 -8.57
CA LYS A 90 -1.58 2.14 -9.99
C LYS A 90 -0.40 2.50 -10.90
N GLU A 91 0.41 3.47 -10.50
CA GLU A 91 1.61 3.88 -11.26
C GLU A 91 2.71 2.82 -11.22
N ALA A 92 2.92 2.15 -10.07
CA ALA A 92 3.85 1.05 -9.95
C ALA A 92 3.47 -0.16 -10.81
N ILE A 93 2.20 -0.54 -10.81
CA ILE A 93 1.67 -1.67 -11.61
C ILE A 93 1.87 -1.38 -13.10
N LYS A 94 1.55 -0.16 -13.56
CA LYS A 94 1.78 0.24 -14.97
C LYS A 94 3.26 0.17 -15.38
N ARG A 95 4.18 0.48 -14.47
CA ARG A 95 5.63 0.37 -14.72
C ARG A 95 6.06 -1.09 -14.80
N LEU A 96 5.58 -1.93 -13.88
CA LEU A 96 5.82 -3.37 -13.91
C LEU A 96 5.31 -4.02 -15.20
N GLU A 97 4.11 -3.66 -15.66
CA GLU A 97 3.54 -4.18 -16.92
C GLU A 97 4.38 -3.80 -18.14
N LYS A 98 5.13 -2.70 -18.06
CA LYS A 98 6.12 -2.28 -19.08
C LYS A 98 7.49 -2.95 -18.92
N GLY A 99 7.67 -3.81 -17.90
CA GLY A 99 8.94 -4.46 -17.60
C GLY A 99 9.94 -3.57 -16.86
N GLU A 100 9.50 -2.45 -16.28
CA GLU A 100 10.37 -1.58 -15.49
C GLU A 100 10.62 -2.15 -14.08
N SER A 101 11.78 -1.81 -13.49
CA SER A 101 12.10 -2.19 -12.13
C SER A 101 11.22 -1.48 -11.09
N LEU A 102 10.91 -2.18 -10.00
CA LEU A 102 10.27 -1.59 -8.82
C LEU A 102 11.23 -0.77 -7.97
N GLU A 103 12.53 -1.00 -8.11
CA GLU A 103 13.53 -0.27 -7.35
C GLU A 103 13.47 1.20 -7.71
N ARG A 104 13.22 2.04 -6.70
CA ARG A 104 13.24 3.48 -6.87
C ARG A 104 14.60 4.01 -6.42
N GLY A 105 15.34 4.58 -7.37
CA GLY A 105 16.62 5.23 -7.09
C GLY A 105 16.46 6.54 -6.29
N PRO A 106 17.59 7.17 -5.91
CA PRO A 106 17.61 8.42 -5.13
C PRO A 106 16.80 9.56 -5.73
N GLU A 107 16.65 9.57 -7.06
CA GLU A 107 15.90 10.59 -7.81
C GLU A 107 14.41 10.62 -7.41
N TYR A 108 13.80 9.47 -7.13
CA TYR A 108 12.41 9.43 -6.70
C TYR A 108 12.22 10.07 -5.31
N GLN A 109 13.11 9.76 -4.36
CA GLN A 109 13.07 10.37 -3.03
C GLN A 109 13.25 11.89 -3.15
N THR A 110 14.19 12.32 -3.99
CA THR A 110 14.44 13.73 -4.29
C THR A 110 13.20 14.40 -4.89
N GLY A 111 12.52 13.74 -5.82
CA GLY A 111 11.28 14.22 -6.42
C GLY A 111 10.14 14.36 -5.41
N LYS A 112 9.96 13.38 -4.51
CA LYS A 112 8.93 13.44 -3.45
C LYS A 112 9.21 14.50 -2.39
N ILE A 113 10.47 14.68 -2.03
CA ILE A 113 10.90 15.78 -1.16
C ILE A 113 10.58 17.13 -1.83
N ALA A 114 10.95 17.29 -3.10
CA ALA A 114 10.67 18.52 -3.86
C ALA A 114 9.16 18.79 -3.98
N GLU A 115 8.34 17.77 -4.23
CA GLU A 115 6.88 17.86 -4.27
C GLU A 115 6.32 18.28 -2.90
N SER A 116 6.83 17.70 -1.82
CA SER A 116 6.41 18.01 -0.45
C SER A 116 6.74 19.46 -0.08
N PHE A 117 7.95 19.93 -0.41
CA PHE A 117 8.30 21.34 -0.24
C PHE A 117 7.38 22.27 -1.04
N ARG A 118 7.01 21.88 -2.27
CA ARG A 118 6.09 22.67 -3.10
C ARG A 118 4.73 22.79 -2.42
N ARG A 119 4.13 21.67 -2.00
CA ARG A 119 2.84 21.63 -1.28
C ARG A 119 2.87 22.43 0.02
N LEU A 120 3.96 22.37 0.78
CA LEU A 120 4.12 23.16 2.01
C LEU A 120 4.15 24.66 1.73
N ASN A 121 4.85 25.08 0.66
CA ASN A 121 4.88 26.48 0.25
C ASN A 121 3.51 26.96 -0.24
N ASP A 122 2.80 26.15 -1.02
CA ASP A 122 1.44 26.47 -1.49
C ASP A 122 0.48 26.62 -0.29
N PHE A 123 0.48 25.65 0.64
CA PHE A 123 -0.30 25.74 1.87
C PHE A 123 0.01 27.00 2.68
N ALA A 124 1.30 27.33 2.83
CA ALA A 124 1.71 28.50 3.59
C ALA A 124 1.21 29.80 2.94
N LYS A 125 1.30 29.89 1.60
CA LYS A 125 0.76 31.03 0.84
C LYS A 125 -0.75 31.17 1.02
N ASP A 126 -1.49 30.07 0.91
CA ASP A 126 -2.95 30.05 1.00
C ASP A 126 -3.47 30.37 2.41
N ASN A 127 -2.64 30.13 3.44
CA ASN A 127 -3.01 30.33 4.85
C ASN A 127 -2.30 31.52 5.52
N ASN A 128 -1.63 32.38 4.73
CA ASN A 128 -0.83 33.50 5.23
C ASN A 128 0.16 33.08 6.34
N LYS A 129 0.83 31.94 6.14
CA LYS A 129 1.88 31.39 7.00
C LYS A 129 3.24 31.50 6.30
N LYS A 130 4.31 31.24 7.06
CA LYS A 130 5.69 31.20 6.55
C LYS A 130 6.29 29.82 6.78
N VAL A 131 6.88 29.23 5.73
CA VAL A 131 7.69 28.01 5.84
C VAL A 131 9.06 28.38 6.44
N ILE A 132 9.49 27.63 7.46
CA ILE A 132 10.80 27.78 8.07
C ILE A 132 11.67 26.59 7.63
N TYR A 133 12.83 26.89 7.05
CA TYR A 133 13.82 25.88 6.67
C TYR A 133 14.85 25.78 7.78
N VAL A 134 14.97 24.61 8.40
CA VAL A 134 15.95 24.33 9.46
C VAL A 134 17.01 23.40 8.88
N ALA A 135 18.23 23.89 8.71
CA ALA A 135 19.36 23.05 8.37
C ALA A 135 19.80 22.28 9.63
N LYS A 136 20.04 20.98 9.48
CA LYS A 136 20.63 20.17 10.56
C LYS A 136 22.12 20.52 10.62
N SER A 137 22.53 21.16 11.72
CA SER A 137 23.95 21.40 12.07
C SER A 137 24.68 20.09 12.33
#